data_AF-A0A8H9WQP3-F1
#
_entry.id   AF-A0A8H9WQP3-F1
#
_cell.length_a   1.000
_cell.length_b   1.000
_cell.length_c   1.000
_cell.angle_alpha   90.00
_cell.angle_beta   90.00
_cell.angle_gamma   90.00
#
_symmetry.space_group_name_H-M   'P 1'
#
loop_
_entity.id
_entity.type
_entity.pdbx_description
1 polymer ?
#
loop_
_entity_poly.entity_id
_entity_poly.type
_entity_poly.pdbx_seq_one_letter_code
_entity_poly.pdbx_strand_id
1 'polypeptide(L)'
;MKVVLGVGLALGTITIVYTGGQRILKQQNIRDEVAGLRDDLYRARITADRCQRSTASSENQLRAFDARLDSMRARVDSFEALDTRGVALEQYPAYLETFTAYNDSVEARGARERQLRAADASCRSVIVEHNSIRDSLQQVFSQLD
;
A
#
# COMPACT_ATOMS: atom_id res chain seq x y z
N MET A 1 24.48 -78.58 34.42
CA MET A 1 23.12 -78.01 34.65
C MET A 1 23.27 -76.95 35.73
N LYS A 2 22.91 -75.67 35.63
CA LYS A 2 22.07 -74.87 34.72
C LYS A 2 22.71 -73.47 34.58
N VAL A 3 22.51 -72.87 33.40
CA VAL A 3 22.80 -71.47 33.04
C VAL A 3 21.64 -70.58 33.47
N VAL A 4 21.91 -69.38 34.01
CA VAL A 4 20.97 -68.24 34.16
C VAL A 4 21.84 -66.96 34.09
N LEU A 5 22.11 -66.35 32.91
CA LEU A 5 21.37 -65.26 32.24
C LEU A 5 20.55 -64.40 33.24
N GLY A 6 20.74 -63.11 33.46
CA GLY A 6 21.22 -62.02 32.62
C GLY A 6 20.35 -60.80 32.90
N VAL A 7 20.96 -59.60 32.85
CA VAL A 7 20.36 -58.31 32.46
C VAL A 7 19.07 -57.85 33.19
N GLY A 8 19.23 -56.87 34.10
CA GLY A 8 18.17 -55.96 34.53
C GLY A 8 18.45 -54.55 33.99
N LEU A 9 17.70 -54.16 32.96
CA LEU A 9 17.83 -52.96 32.13
C LEU A 9 17.65 -51.63 32.88
N ALA A 10 18.47 -50.66 32.51
CA ALA A 10 18.31 -49.24 32.79
C ALA A 10 17.04 -48.69 32.11
N LEU A 11 15.95 -48.56 32.88
CA LEU A 11 14.71 -47.92 32.45
C LEU A 11 14.62 -46.48 32.98
N GLY A 12 15.48 -45.59 32.48
CA GLY A 12 15.56 -44.21 33.00
C GLY A 12 15.65 -43.08 31.98
N THR A 13 15.88 -43.33 30.69
CA THR A 13 16.32 -42.27 29.76
C THR A 13 15.41 -41.96 28.58
N ILE A 14 14.32 -42.70 28.36
CA ILE A 14 13.51 -42.53 27.14
C ILE A 14 12.49 -41.36 27.27
N THR A 15 12.06 -40.99 28.48
CA THR A 15 10.98 -40.00 28.66
C THR A 15 11.42 -38.54 28.49
N ILE A 16 12.71 -38.23 28.70
CA ILE A 16 13.23 -36.85 28.60
C ILE A 16 13.39 -36.42 27.13
N VAL A 17 13.71 -37.34 26.22
CA VAL A 17 13.92 -37.02 24.80
C VAL A 17 12.61 -36.65 24.12
N TYR A 18 11.49 -37.30 24.46
CA TYR A 18 10.20 -37.04 23.81
C TYR A 18 9.62 -35.66 24.16
N THR A 19 9.73 -35.26 25.43
CA THR A 19 9.28 -33.93 25.88
C THR A 19 10.25 -32.80 25.50
N GLY A 20 11.56 -33.07 25.48
CA GLY A 20 12.57 -32.15 25.00
C GLY A 20 12.45 -31.86 23.50
N GLY A 21 12.24 -32.90 22.68
CA GLY A 21 12.09 -32.77 21.22
C GLY A 21 10.89 -31.92 20.82
N GLN A 22 9.72 -32.10 21.44
CA GLN A 22 8.55 -31.28 21.13
C GLN A 22 8.69 -29.82 21.54
N ARG A 23 9.36 -29.53 22.65
CA ARG A 23 9.65 -28.14 23.06
C ARG A 23 10.59 -27.43 22.08
N ILE A 24 11.62 -28.13 21.60
CA ILE A 24 12.56 -27.59 20.61
C ILE A 24 11.85 -27.29 19.29
N LEU A 25 11.02 -28.21 18.79
CA LEU A 25 10.25 -28.00 17.56
C LEU A 25 9.26 -26.83 17.69
N LYS A 26 8.55 -26.72 18.82
CA LYS A 26 7.63 -25.61 19.08
C LYS A 26 8.38 -24.27 19.13
N GLN A 27 9.55 -24.23 19.78
CA GLN A 27 10.38 -23.03 19.84
C GLN A 27 10.95 -22.62 18.47
N GLN A 28 11.34 -23.57 17.62
CA GLN A 28 11.77 -23.28 16.26
C GLN A 28 10.62 -22.71 15.43
N ASN A 29 9.44 -23.34 15.49
CA ASN A 29 8.27 -22.86 14.75
C ASN A 29 7.89 -21.42 15.12
N ILE A 30 7.88 -21.09 16.42
CA ILE A 30 7.63 -19.72 16.90
C ILE A 30 8.70 -18.74 16.39
N ARG A 31 9.98 -19.14 16.37
CA ARG A 31 11.06 -18.28 15.86
C ARG A 31 10.90 -17.99 14.37
N ASP A 32 10.56 -19.02 13.60
CA ASP A 32 10.35 -18.91 12.16
C ASP A 32 9.12 -18.04 11.86
N GLU A 33 8.03 -18.21 12.63
CA GLU A 33 6.83 -17.38 12.54
C GLU A 33 7.12 -15.91 12.86
N VAL A 34 7.82 -15.62 13.97
CA VAL A 34 8.24 -14.25 14.32
C VAL A 34 9.15 -13.65 13.26
N ALA A 35 10.08 -14.43 12.70
CA ALA A 35 10.96 -13.96 11.65
C ALA A 35 10.18 -13.61 10.37
N GLY A 36 9.22 -14.46 9.97
CA GLY A 36 8.33 -14.23 8.84
C GLY A 36 7.50 -12.96 9.01
N LEU A 37 6.78 -12.84 10.14
CA LEU A 37 5.96 -11.65 10.44
C LEU A 37 6.78 -10.35 10.49
N ARG A 38 8.03 -10.41 10.96
CA ARG A 38 8.94 -9.25 10.93
C ARG A 38 9.30 -8.87 9.50
N ASP A 39 9.65 -9.83 8.66
CA ASP A 39 9.96 -9.56 7.25
C ASP A 39 8.75 -8.95 6.53
N ASP A 40 7.56 -9.50 6.76
CA ASP A 40 6.31 -8.99 6.20
C ASP A 40 6.01 -7.56 6.67
N LEU A 41 6.23 -7.24 7.96
CA LEU A 41 6.11 -5.87 8.47
C LEU A 41 7.09 -4.90 7.80
N TYR A 42 8.35 -5.32 7.62
CA TYR A 42 9.34 -4.49 6.92
C TYR A 42 8.93 -4.22 5.47
N ARG A 43 8.45 -5.25 4.76
CA ARG A 43 7.95 -5.12 3.38
C ARG A 43 6.73 -4.21 3.28
N ALA A 44 5.77 -4.38 4.19
CA ALA A 44 4.56 -3.56 4.24
C ALA A 44 4.91 -2.08 4.50
N ARG A 45 5.84 -1.82 5.43
CA ARG A 45 6.33 -0.45 5.71
C ARG A 45 7.02 0.19 4.50
N ILE A 46 7.93 -0.52 3.84
CA ILE A 46 8.59 -0.02 2.64
C ILE A 46 7.57 0.29 1.53
N THR A 47 6.56 -0.57 1.40
CA THR A 47 5.48 -0.38 0.43
C THR A 47 4.64 0.86 0.77
N ALA A 48 4.27 1.04 2.03
CA ALA A 48 3.56 2.23 2.51
C ALA A 48 4.36 3.52 2.25
N ASP A 49 5.66 3.54 2.54
CA ASP A 49 6.54 4.70 2.30
C ASP A 49 6.66 5.05 0.80
N ARG A 50 6.66 4.05 -0.08
CA ARG A 50 6.62 4.27 -1.54
C ARG A 50 5.26 4.83 -1.97
N CYS A 51 4.19 4.26 -1.42
CA CYS A 51 2.82 4.69 -1.65
C CYS A 51 2.64 6.16 -1.31
N GLN A 52 3.02 6.58 -0.10
CA GLN A 52 2.94 7.96 0.35
C GLN A 52 3.68 8.92 -0.59
N ARG A 53 4.91 8.58 -0.99
CA ARG A 53 5.70 9.41 -1.92
C ARG A 53 5.06 9.50 -3.30
N SER A 54 4.53 8.39 -3.81
CA SER A 54 3.86 8.34 -5.11
C SER A 54 2.58 9.17 -5.13
N THR A 55 1.74 9.04 -4.10
CA THR A 55 0.50 9.82 -3.94
C THR A 55 0.81 11.31 -3.82
N ALA A 56 1.76 11.71 -2.96
CA ALA A 56 2.15 13.11 -2.82
C ALA A 56 2.70 13.71 -4.14
N SER A 57 3.49 12.93 -4.89
CA SER A 57 3.96 13.35 -6.22
C SER A 57 2.80 13.54 -7.20
N SER A 58 1.84 12.61 -7.21
CA SER A 58 0.67 12.66 -8.08
C SER A 58 -0.27 13.82 -7.72
N GLU A 59 -0.47 14.11 -6.43
CA GLU A 59 -1.20 15.29 -5.94
C GLU A 59 -0.53 16.59 -6.39
N ASN A 60 0.80 16.68 -6.29
CA ASN A 60 1.54 17.85 -6.77
C ASN A 60 1.38 18.05 -8.28
N GLN A 61 1.43 16.97 -9.06
CA GLN A 61 1.20 17.03 -10.50
C GLN A 61 -0.24 17.44 -10.83
N LEU A 62 -1.23 16.95 -10.10
CA LEU A 62 -2.63 17.33 -10.28
C LEU A 62 -2.84 18.81 -9.95
N ARG A 63 -2.26 19.32 -8.86
CA ARG A 63 -2.30 20.76 -8.52
C ARG A 63 -1.66 21.64 -9.60
N ALA A 64 -0.51 21.23 -10.12
CA ALA A 64 0.14 21.96 -11.22
C ALA A 64 -0.70 21.92 -12.52
N PHE A 65 -1.43 20.82 -12.74
CA PHE A 65 -2.36 20.71 -13.87
C PHE A 65 -3.58 21.60 -13.69
N ASP A 66 -4.17 21.64 -12.49
CA ASP A 66 -5.30 22.50 -12.14
C ASP A 66 -4.96 23.98 -12.37
N ALA A 67 -3.76 24.44 -11.97
CA ALA A 67 -3.32 25.81 -12.24
C ALA A 67 -3.25 26.16 -13.75
N ARG A 68 -2.91 25.18 -14.60
CA ARG A 68 -2.91 25.36 -16.07
C ARG A 68 -4.33 25.42 -16.62
N LEU A 69 -5.23 24.58 -16.09
CA LEU A 69 -6.65 24.61 -16.43
C LEU A 69 -7.28 25.96 -16.06
N ASP A 70 -6.96 26.50 -14.89
CA ASP A 70 -7.45 27.81 -14.45
C ASP A 70 -6.97 28.94 -15.39
N SER A 71 -5.73 28.85 -15.88
CA SER A 71 -5.22 29.78 -16.89
C SER A 71 -5.96 29.68 -18.22
N MET A 72 -6.28 28.47 -18.68
CA MET A 72 -7.09 28.26 -19.88
C MET A 72 -8.53 28.75 -19.70
N ARG A 73 -9.14 28.46 -18.55
CA ARG A 73 -10.46 28.93 -18.14
C ARG A 73 -10.51 30.46 -18.20
N ALA A 74 -9.55 31.14 -17.59
CA ALA A 74 -9.49 32.60 -17.60
C ALA A 74 -9.37 33.18 -19.03
N ARG A 75 -8.65 32.50 -19.94
CA ARG A 75 -8.60 32.91 -21.35
C ARG A 75 -9.94 32.73 -22.06
N VAL A 76 -10.63 31.61 -21.85
CA VAL A 76 -12.00 31.39 -22.38
C VAL A 76 -12.92 32.49 -21.87
N ASP A 77 -12.96 32.70 -20.55
CA ASP A 77 -13.78 33.72 -19.91
C ASP A 77 -13.45 35.12 -20.46
N SER A 78 -12.18 35.41 -20.78
CA SER A 78 -11.78 36.69 -21.36
C SER A 78 -12.33 36.93 -22.76
N PHE A 79 -12.49 35.89 -23.59
CA PHE A 79 -13.15 36.02 -24.89
C PHE A 79 -14.65 36.26 -24.72
N GLU A 80 -15.28 35.54 -23.80
CA GLU A 80 -16.72 35.61 -23.54
C GLU A 80 -17.15 36.92 -22.87
N ALA A 81 -16.25 37.57 -22.12
CA ALA A 81 -16.53 38.83 -21.42
C ALA A 81 -16.57 40.07 -22.33
N LEU A 82 -16.04 40.00 -23.55
CA LEU A 82 -15.91 41.17 -24.44
C LEU A 82 -17.25 41.68 -24.98
N ASP A 83 -18.19 40.78 -25.28
CA ASP A 83 -19.54 41.14 -25.73
C ASP A 83 -20.53 40.05 -25.32
N THR A 84 -21.60 40.45 -24.64
CA THR A 84 -22.69 39.55 -24.19
C THR A 84 -23.42 38.82 -25.32
N ARG A 85 -23.29 39.29 -26.57
CA ARG A 85 -23.87 38.65 -27.77
C ARG A 85 -22.99 37.52 -28.30
N GLY A 86 -21.77 37.34 -27.76
CA GLY A 86 -20.84 36.29 -28.14
C GLY A 86 -19.48 36.81 -28.59
N VAL A 87 -18.58 35.88 -28.91
CA VAL A 87 -17.21 36.18 -29.34
C VAL A 87 -17.20 36.72 -30.78
N ALA A 88 -16.43 37.79 -31.01
CA ALA A 88 -16.32 38.42 -32.32
C ALA A 88 -15.72 37.47 -33.38
N LEU A 89 -16.16 37.59 -34.63
CA LEU A 89 -15.85 36.63 -35.71
C LEU A 89 -14.34 36.51 -35.96
N GLU A 90 -13.60 37.61 -35.88
CA GLU A 90 -12.15 37.65 -36.05
C GLU A 90 -11.37 36.95 -34.92
N GLN A 91 -11.96 36.84 -33.72
CA GLN A 91 -11.37 36.18 -32.56
C GLN A 91 -11.88 34.74 -32.39
N TYR A 92 -12.98 34.39 -33.06
CA TYR A 92 -13.65 33.10 -32.94
C TYR A 92 -12.75 31.88 -33.18
N PRO A 93 -11.81 31.87 -34.16
CA PRO A 93 -10.88 30.75 -34.32
C PRO A 93 -9.98 30.54 -33.10
N ALA A 94 -9.43 31.62 -32.53
CA ALA A 94 -8.55 31.55 -31.36
C ALA A 94 -9.32 31.14 -30.09
N TYR A 95 -10.57 31.60 -29.98
CA TYR A 95 -11.51 31.16 -28.94
C TYR A 95 -11.77 29.65 -29.04
N LEU A 96 -12.16 29.14 -30.22
CA LEU A 96 -12.45 27.72 -30.40
C LEU A 96 -11.25 26.83 -30.11
N GLU A 97 -10.04 27.23 -30.51
CA GLU A 97 -8.81 26.52 -30.19
C GLU A 97 -8.61 26.43 -28.66
N THR A 98 -8.73 27.56 -27.97
CA THR A 98 -8.55 27.63 -26.51
C THR A 98 -9.63 26.84 -25.77
N PHE A 99 -10.89 26.97 -26.20
CA PHE A 99 -12.04 26.29 -25.62
C PHE A 99 -11.96 24.77 -25.79
N THR A 100 -11.55 24.30 -26.98
CA THR A 100 -11.33 22.87 -27.24
C THR A 100 -10.21 22.32 -26.37
N ALA A 101 -9.06 23.01 -26.33
CA ALA A 101 -7.93 22.60 -25.50
C ALA A 101 -8.27 22.58 -24.00
N TYR A 102 -9.08 23.54 -23.52
CA TYR A 102 -9.61 23.55 -22.16
C TYR A 102 -10.48 22.32 -21.89
N ASN A 103 -11.47 22.04 -22.74
CA ASN A 103 -12.39 20.90 -22.55
C ASN A 103 -11.66 19.55 -22.56
N ASP A 104 -10.74 19.34 -23.50
CA ASP A 104 -9.92 18.13 -23.56
C ASP A 104 -9.08 17.98 -22.27
N SER A 105 -8.55 19.09 -21.76
CA SER A 105 -7.77 19.11 -20.52
C SER A 105 -8.64 18.82 -19.30
N VAL A 106 -9.89 19.27 -19.26
CA VAL A 106 -10.85 18.96 -18.17
C VAL A 106 -11.13 17.47 -18.11
N GLU A 107 -11.32 16.81 -19.26
CA GLU A 107 -11.50 15.36 -19.30
C GLU A 107 -10.25 14.63 -18.78
N ALA A 108 -9.07 15.03 -19.25
CA ALA A 108 -7.79 14.48 -18.80
C ALA A 108 -7.57 14.66 -17.29
N ARG A 109 -7.99 15.79 -16.71
CA ARG A 109 -7.97 16.05 -15.27
C ARG A 109 -8.83 15.04 -14.51
N GLY A 110 -10.05 14.80 -14.98
CA GLY A 110 -10.94 13.81 -14.37
C GLY A 110 -10.35 12.40 -14.35
N ALA A 111 -9.66 12.00 -15.43
CA ALA A 111 -8.94 10.73 -15.48
C ALA A 111 -7.80 10.66 -14.44
N ARG A 112 -7.00 11.71 -14.32
CA ARG A 112 -5.91 11.82 -13.32
C ARG A 112 -6.44 11.75 -11.88
N GLU A 113 -7.54 12.45 -11.60
CA GLU A 113 -8.19 12.42 -10.28
C GLU A 113 -8.69 11.01 -9.92
N ARG A 114 -9.28 10.28 -10.88
CA ARG A 114 -9.69 8.88 -10.66
C ARG A 114 -8.51 7.98 -10.39
N GLN A 115 -7.41 8.14 -11.14
CA GLN A 115 -6.19 7.37 -10.93
C GLN A 115 -5.58 7.64 -9.55
N LEU A 116 -5.53 8.91 -9.12
CA LEU A 116 -5.05 9.29 -7.80
C LEU A 116 -5.89 8.66 -6.69
N ARG A 117 -7.22 8.69 -6.81
CA ARG A 117 -8.12 8.04 -5.85
C ARG A 117 -7.93 6.52 -5.78
N ALA A 118 -7.74 5.87 -6.93
CA ALA A 118 -7.46 4.44 -6.97
C ALA A 118 -6.11 4.11 -6.31
N ALA A 119 -5.09 4.93 -6.54
CA ALA A 119 -3.80 4.80 -5.88
C ALA A 119 -3.91 5.00 -4.35
N ASP A 120 -4.61 6.04 -3.89
CA ASP A 120 -4.84 6.27 -2.45
C ASP A 120 -5.56 5.09 -1.79
N ALA A 121 -6.61 4.56 -2.43
CA ALA A 121 -7.33 3.39 -1.93
C ALA A 121 -6.43 2.15 -1.82
N SER A 122 -5.59 1.90 -2.83
CA SER A 122 -4.59 0.81 -2.78
C SER A 122 -3.54 1.04 -1.70
N CYS A 123 -3.16 2.29 -1.42
CA CYS A 123 -2.20 2.59 -0.36
C CYS A 123 -2.81 2.41 1.03
N ARG A 124 -4.11 2.67 1.20
CA ARG A 124 -4.83 2.38 2.45
C ARG A 124 -4.88 0.89 2.74
N SER A 125 -5.04 0.02 1.73
CA SER A 125 -5.05 -1.43 1.97
C SER A 125 -3.70 -1.94 2.51
N VAL A 126 -2.57 -1.35 2.08
CA VAL A 126 -1.25 -1.67 2.62
C VAL A 126 -1.13 -1.32 4.10
N ILE A 127 -1.73 -0.20 4.54
CA ILE A 127 -1.74 0.19 5.95
C ILE A 127 -2.58 -0.79 6.78
N VAL A 128 -3.72 -1.24 6.25
CA VAL A 128 -4.56 -2.25 6.90
C VAL A 128 -3.81 -3.57 7.04
N GLU A 129 -3.12 -4.01 5.97
CA GLU A 129 -2.29 -5.21 5.99
C GLU A 129 -1.14 -5.10 7.02
N HIS A 130 -0.41 -3.98 7.01
CA HIS A 130 0.63 -3.72 8.02
C HIS A 130 0.09 -3.85 9.45
N ASN A 131 -1.08 -3.27 9.74
CA ASN A 131 -1.69 -3.36 11.06
C ASN A 131 -2.09 -4.80 11.41
N SER A 132 -2.64 -5.54 10.46
CA SER A 132 -2.97 -6.96 10.65
C SER A 132 -1.72 -7.79 10.98
N ILE A 133 -0.60 -7.57 10.29
CA ILE A 133 0.65 -8.32 10.55
C ILE A 133 1.20 -7.96 11.93
N ARG A 134 1.14 -6.68 12.32
CA ARG A 134 1.52 -6.22 13.65
C ARG A 134 0.69 -6.92 14.74
N ASP A 135 -0.61 -7.02 14.53
CA ASP A 135 -1.52 -7.64 15.49
C ASP A 135 -1.25 -9.16 15.59
N SER A 136 -0.98 -9.84 14.47
CA SER A 136 -0.50 -11.24 14.48
C SER A 136 0.79 -11.40 15.28
N LEU A 137 1.75 -10.49 15.11
CA LEU A 137 3.02 -10.53 15.86
C LEU A 137 2.80 -10.33 17.37
N GLN A 138 1.90 -9.43 17.77
CA GLN A 138 1.50 -9.25 19.17
C GLN A 138 0.84 -10.51 19.72
N GLN A 139 -0.04 -11.16 18.93
CA GLN A 139 -0.69 -12.40 19.33
C GLN A 139 0.33 -13.53 19.54
N VAL A 140 1.35 -13.66 18.69
CA VAL A 140 2.44 -14.63 18.90
C VAL A 140 3.17 -14.34 20.19
N PHE A 141 3.53 -13.09 20.48
CA PHE A 141 4.21 -12.75 21.73
C PHE A 141 3.35 -13.02 22.98
N SER A 142 2.05 -12.75 22.93
CA SER A 142 1.15 -13.03 24.06
C SER A 142 0.99 -14.52 24.39
N GLN A 143 1.37 -15.42 23.48
CA GLN A 143 1.37 -16.87 23.71
C GLN A 143 2.69 -17.37 24.33
N LEU A 144 3.70 -16.49 24.43
CA LEU A 144 5.02 -16.79 25.00
C LEU A 144 5.17 -16.31 26.44
N ASP A 145 4.31 -15.38 26.87
CA ASP A 145 4.15 -14.92 28.25
C ASP A 145 3.29 -15.91 29.07
#